data_AF-A0A0G1UMB4-F1
#
_entry.id   AF-A0A0G1UMB4-F1
#
_cell.length_a   1.000
_cell.length_b   1.000
_cell.length_c   1.000
_cell.angle_alpha   90.00
_cell.angle_beta   90.00
_cell.angle_gamma   90.00
#
_symmetry.space_group_name_H-M   'P 1'
#
loop_
_entity.id
_entity.type
_entity.pdbx_description
1 polymer ?
#
loop_
_entity_poly.entity_id
_entity_poly.type
_entity_poly.pdbx_seq_one_letter_code
_entity_poly.pdbx_strand_id
1 'polypeptide(L)'
;MNYFLLLLFGILPSFIWLLYFLRKDVHPEPNRMILLVFTAGMGSALVALAIERIVLPVFSTLPSPLSAFVSLFIGVALVEEVVKYGAVRFTVLKNKIIDEPIDIPLYFIVAGLGFAALENAMVLMGAGVPWNTPEIAGLNALRFLGAVFLHALVSGMLGYFIVQKRFLLGLLFAIILHGLFNWFILNEQGPLQFAVPALIIGVLATTLMHALQQLKTAK
;
A
#
# COMPACT_ATOMS: atom_id res chain seq x y z
N MET A 1 -22.34 -17.79 -1.95
CA MET A 1 -21.36 -16.69 -1.98
C MET A 1 -20.76 -16.59 -3.37
N ASN A 2 -20.82 -15.44 -4.03
CA ASN A 2 -20.24 -15.30 -5.37
C ASN A 2 -18.79 -14.82 -5.25
N TYR A 3 -17.84 -15.75 -5.25
CA TYR A 3 -16.41 -15.46 -5.15
C TYR A 3 -15.89 -14.54 -6.27
N PHE A 4 -16.51 -14.60 -7.46
CA PHE A 4 -16.18 -13.69 -8.55
C PHE A 4 -16.51 -12.22 -8.19
N LEU A 5 -17.66 -11.98 -7.54
CA LEU A 5 -17.99 -10.63 -7.06
C LEU A 5 -16.98 -10.16 -6.01
N LEU A 6 -16.62 -10.99 -5.04
CA LEU A 6 -15.65 -10.61 -4.00
C LEU A 6 -14.28 -10.26 -4.60
N LEU A 7 -13.83 -11.01 -5.60
CA LEU A 7 -12.59 -10.73 -6.30
C LEU A 7 -12.67 -9.43 -7.11
N LEU A 8 -13.78 -9.21 -7.83
CA LEU A 8 -14.02 -7.98 -8.57
C LEU A 8 -14.03 -6.76 -7.66
N PHE A 9 -14.81 -6.80 -6.57
CA PHE A 9 -14.86 -5.74 -5.57
C PHE A 9 -13.52 -5.55 -4.87
N GLY A 10 -12.77 -6.62 -4.62
CA GLY A 10 -11.44 -6.55 -4.02
C GLY A 10 -10.43 -5.76 -4.87
N ILE A 11 -10.45 -5.99 -6.18
CA ILE A 11 -9.45 -5.44 -7.11
C ILE A 11 -9.83 -4.02 -7.60
N LEU A 12 -11.13 -3.75 -7.77
CA LEU A 12 -11.62 -2.51 -8.39
C LEU A 12 -11.09 -1.20 -7.73
N PRO A 13 -11.04 -1.06 -6.39
CA PRO A 13 -10.47 0.12 -5.74
C PRO A 13 -9.07 0.48 -6.21
N SER A 14 -8.19 -0.54 -6.32
CA SER A 14 -6.80 -0.32 -6.74
C SER A 14 -6.71 0.12 -8.19
N PHE A 15 -7.58 -0.39 -9.08
CA PHE A 15 -7.63 0.03 -10.48
C PHE A 15 -8.09 1.48 -10.63
N ILE A 16 -9.05 1.93 -9.82
CA ILE A 16 -9.51 3.33 -9.84
C ILE A 16 -8.35 4.27 -9.49
N TRP A 17 -7.62 3.97 -8.41
CA TRP A 17 -6.44 4.76 -8.03
C TRP A 17 -5.30 4.65 -9.05
N LEU A 18 -5.08 3.46 -9.64
CA LEU A 18 -4.07 3.27 -10.69
C LEU A 18 -4.33 4.22 -11.86
N LEU A 19 -5.56 4.25 -12.37
CA LEU A 19 -5.95 5.15 -13.45
C LEU A 19 -5.83 6.63 -13.05
N TYR A 20 -6.04 6.98 -11.78
CA TYR A 20 -5.82 8.34 -11.30
C TYR A 20 -4.34 8.74 -11.33
N PHE A 21 -3.44 7.89 -10.83
CA PHE A 21 -2.01 8.18 -10.76
C PHE A 21 -1.31 8.11 -12.11
N LEU A 22 -1.68 7.19 -13.01
CA LEU A 22 -1.11 7.13 -14.36
C LEU A 22 -1.41 8.39 -15.18
N ARG A 23 -2.52 9.10 -14.92
CA ARG A 23 -2.79 10.41 -15.54
C ARG A 23 -1.89 11.53 -15.03
N LYS A 24 -1.11 11.29 -13.98
CA LYS A 24 -0.10 12.24 -13.51
C LYS A 24 1.20 12.08 -14.28
N ASP A 25 1.39 11.03 -15.06
CA ASP A 25 2.57 10.88 -15.88
C ASP A 25 2.51 11.82 -17.10
N VAL A 26 3.63 12.50 -17.40
CA VAL A 26 3.77 13.35 -18.60
C VAL A 26 4.24 12.50 -19.79
N HIS A 27 5.05 11.47 -19.51
CA HIS A 27 5.64 10.56 -20.47
C HIS A 27 5.17 9.13 -20.17
N PRO A 28 3.97 8.74 -20.63
CA PRO A 28 3.30 7.53 -20.19
C PRO A 28 4.18 6.28 -20.25
N GLU A 29 4.38 5.67 -19.09
CA GLU A 29 5.09 4.41 -18.95
C GLU A 29 4.47 3.28 -19.79
N PRO A 30 5.28 2.36 -20.36
CA PRO A 30 4.74 1.27 -21.17
C PRO A 30 3.79 0.39 -20.36
N ASN A 31 2.58 0.14 -20.90
CA ASN A 31 1.55 -0.69 -20.26
C ASN A 31 2.07 -2.05 -19.76
N ARG A 32 3.04 -2.64 -20.47
CA ARG A 32 3.68 -3.91 -20.07
C ARG A 32 4.43 -3.77 -18.74
N MET A 33 5.10 -2.64 -18.51
CA MET A 33 5.81 -2.37 -17.26
C MET A 33 4.83 -2.12 -16.13
N ILE A 34 3.78 -1.32 -16.37
CA ILE A 34 2.71 -1.11 -15.39
C ILE A 34 2.10 -2.45 -14.95
N LEU A 35 1.77 -3.33 -15.90
CA LEU A 35 1.23 -4.65 -15.61
C LEU A 35 2.23 -5.52 -14.84
N LEU A 36 3.50 -5.53 -15.25
CA LEU A 36 4.56 -6.29 -14.58
C LEU A 36 4.73 -5.85 -13.12
N VAL A 37 4.75 -4.55 -12.86
CA VAL A 37 4.97 -3.99 -11.51
C VAL A 37 3.74 -4.18 -10.64
N PHE A 38 2.54 -4.00 -11.20
CA PHE A 38 1.30 -4.24 -10.49
C PHE A 38 1.18 -5.72 -10.08
N THR A 39 1.46 -6.64 -11.00
CA THR A 39 1.44 -8.08 -10.71
C THR A 39 2.55 -8.51 -9.75
N ALA A 40 3.75 -7.90 -9.83
CA ALA A 40 4.79 -8.10 -8.82
C ALA A 40 4.37 -7.58 -7.43
N GLY A 41 3.63 -6.46 -7.37
CA GLY A 41 3.00 -5.96 -6.15
C GLY A 41 2.01 -6.96 -5.57
N MET A 42 1.11 -7.52 -6.39
CA MET A 42 0.23 -8.62 -5.96
C MET A 42 1.02 -9.81 -5.43
N GLY A 43 2.08 -10.22 -6.13
CA GLY A 43 2.98 -11.28 -5.68
C GLY A 43 3.63 -10.98 -4.33
N SER A 44 4.03 -9.74 -4.08
CA SER A 44 4.62 -9.33 -2.81
C SER A 44 3.63 -9.40 -1.63
N ALA A 45 2.32 -9.26 -1.85
CA ALA A 45 1.32 -9.49 -0.81
C ALA A 45 1.27 -10.97 -0.37
N LEU A 46 1.45 -11.93 -1.29
CA LEU A 46 1.57 -13.34 -0.92
C LEU A 46 2.84 -13.63 -0.12
N VAL A 47 3.96 -12.97 -0.48
CA VAL A 47 5.22 -13.10 0.25
C VAL A 47 5.11 -12.49 1.64
N ALA A 48 4.52 -11.30 1.78
CA ALA A 48 4.24 -10.68 3.07
C ALA A 48 3.42 -11.62 3.96
N LEU A 49 2.29 -12.11 3.44
CA LEU A 49 1.44 -13.06 4.16
C LEU A 49 2.22 -14.29 4.64
N ALA A 50 3.07 -14.88 3.80
CA ALA A 50 3.86 -16.05 4.18
C ALA A 50 4.83 -15.74 5.32
N ILE A 51 5.49 -14.57 5.29
CA ILE A 51 6.39 -14.12 6.35
C ILE A 51 5.60 -13.83 7.63
N GLU A 52 4.50 -13.09 7.54
CA GLU A 52 3.60 -12.75 8.65
C GLU A 52 3.10 -13.99 9.39
N ARG A 53 2.74 -15.06 8.66
CA ARG A 53 2.30 -16.34 9.26
C ARG A 53 3.37 -16.99 10.13
N ILE A 54 4.64 -16.67 9.92
CA ILE A 54 5.77 -17.18 10.71
C ILE A 54 6.09 -16.23 11.87
N VAL A 55 6.12 -14.92 11.62
CA VAL A 55 6.59 -13.93 12.60
C VAL A 55 5.53 -13.50 13.62
N LEU A 56 4.26 -13.37 13.21
CA LEU A 56 3.18 -12.91 14.09
C LEU A 56 2.96 -13.84 15.31
N PRO A 57 2.99 -15.19 15.18
CA PRO A 57 2.88 -16.08 16.33
C PRO A 57 4.00 -15.85 17.36
N VAL A 58 5.22 -15.53 16.92
CA VAL A 58 6.33 -15.24 17.84
C VAL A 58 6.03 -13.99 18.65
N PHE A 59 5.58 -12.90 18.01
CA PHE A 59 5.25 -11.65 18.69
C PHE A 59 4.02 -11.76 19.61
N SER A 60 3.11 -12.69 19.31
CA SER A 60 1.94 -12.94 20.15
C SER A 60 2.28 -13.44 21.57
N THR A 61 3.51 -13.93 21.79
CA THR A 61 3.99 -14.37 23.12
C THR A 61 4.43 -13.22 24.02
N LEU A 62 4.59 -12.00 23.48
CA LEU A 62 4.95 -10.81 24.25
C LEU A 62 3.75 -10.29 25.07
N PRO A 63 3.98 -9.57 26.18
CA PRO A 63 2.90 -8.95 26.93
C PRO A 63 2.25 -7.79 26.15
N SER A 64 0.94 -7.59 26.36
CA SER A 64 0.24 -6.40 25.88
C SER A 64 0.67 -5.15 26.68
N PRO A 65 0.84 -3.97 26.06
CA PRO A 65 0.56 -3.62 24.66
C PRO A 65 1.74 -3.85 23.69
N LEU A 66 2.88 -4.33 24.18
CA LEU A 66 4.09 -4.51 23.36
C LEU A 66 3.87 -5.50 22.22
N SER A 67 3.13 -6.59 22.44
CA SER A 67 2.80 -7.57 21.38
C SER A 67 2.06 -6.93 20.21
N ALA A 68 1.06 -6.10 20.48
CA ALA A 68 0.31 -5.37 19.44
C ALA A 68 1.22 -4.41 18.68
N PHE A 69 2.04 -3.64 19.40
CA PHE A 69 2.96 -2.68 18.79
C PHE A 69 3.97 -3.38 17.86
N VAL A 70 4.66 -4.42 18.34
CA VAL A 70 5.65 -5.14 17.53
C VAL A 70 4.97 -5.86 16.36
N SER A 71 3.79 -6.44 16.55
CA SER A 71 3.05 -7.10 15.47
C SER A 71 2.70 -6.14 14.35
N LEU A 72 2.17 -4.96 14.66
CA LEU A 72 1.71 -4.01 13.64
C LEU A 72 2.86 -3.27 12.94
N PHE A 73 3.89 -2.86 13.68
CA PHE A 73 4.99 -2.08 13.10
C PHE A 73 6.09 -2.95 12.49
N ILE A 74 6.46 -4.05 13.16
CA ILE A 74 7.56 -4.91 12.73
C ILE A 74 7.03 -6.15 11.97
N GLY A 75 5.96 -6.76 12.46
CA GLY A 75 5.39 -7.96 11.84
C GLY A 75 4.66 -7.69 10.53
N VAL A 76 3.93 -6.60 10.45
CA VAL A 76 3.11 -6.21 9.29
C VAL A 76 3.80 -5.09 8.51
N ALA A 77 3.81 -3.84 9.02
CA ALA A 77 4.24 -2.69 8.23
C ALA A 77 5.67 -2.81 7.67
N LEU A 78 6.66 -3.20 8.49
CA LEU A 78 8.02 -3.44 8.00
C LEU A 78 8.09 -4.52 6.93
N VAL A 79 7.45 -5.67 7.16
CA VAL A 79 7.47 -6.80 6.22
C VAL A 79 6.88 -6.36 4.89
N GLU A 80 5.69 -5.76 4.91
CA GLU A 80 4.99 -5.31 3.72
C GLU A 80 5.76 -4.24 2.93
N GLU A 81 6.27 -3.20 3.58
CA GLU A 81 7.02 -2.14 2.88
C GLU A 81 8.32 -2.68 2.26
N VAL A 82 9.01 -3.59 2.95
CA VAL A 82 10.25 -4.19 2.44
C VAL A 82 9.98 -5.10 1.24
N VAL A 83 8.95 -5.95 1.28
CA VAL A 83 8.64 -6.84 0.15
C VAL A 83 8.11 -6.06 -1.05
N LYS A 84 7.33 -4.99 -0.84
CA LYS A 84 6.90 -4.08 -1.91
C LYS A 84 8.08 -3.37 -2.55
N TYR A 85 9.02 -2.87 -1.74
CA TYR A 85 10.29 -2.33 -2.25
C TYR A 85 11.02 -3.38 -3.10
N GLY A 86 11.08 -4.63 -2.64
CA GLY A 86 11.64 -5.76 -3.39
C GLY A 86 10.97 -5.94 -4.76
N ALA A 87 9.64 -5.91 -4.81
CA ALA A 87 8.88 -6.03 -6.06
C ALA A 87 9.31 -4.98 -7.10
N VAL A 88 9.43 -3.71 -6.71
CA VAL A 88 9.89 -2.63 -7.61
C VAL A 88 11.38 -2.77 -7.94
N ARG A 89 12.20 -3.12 -6.95
CA ARG A 89 13.67 -3.26 -7.08
C ARG A 89 14.07 -4.33 -8.09
N PHE A 90 13.31 -5.42 -8.17
CA PHE A 90 13.57 -6.53 -9.09
C PHE A 90 12.91 -6.39 -10.46
N THR A 91 11.88 -5.56 -10.60
CA THR A 91 11.18 -5.33 -11.87
C THR A 91 11.68 -4.10 -12.64
N VAL A 92 11.85 -2.95 -11.96
CA VAL A 92 12.10 -1.67 -12.62
C VAL A 92 13.50 -1.12 -12.34
N LEU A 93 13.96 -1.10 -11.09
CA LEU A 93 15.21 -0.39 -10.72
C LEU A 93 16.49 -1.02 -11.31
N LYS A 94 16.39 -2.13 -12.07
CA LYS A 94 17.48 -2.72 -12.85
C LYS A 94 17.37 -2.45 -14.36
N ASN A 95 16.26 -1.85 -14.80
CA ASN A 95 15.92 -1.65 -16.19
C ASN A 95 16.23 -0.20 -16.60
N LYS A 96 16.65 0.01 -17.84
CA LYS A 96 16.98 1.34 -18.40
C LYS A 96 15.74 2.14 -18.81
N ILE A 97 14.57 1.76 -18.29
CA ILE A 97 13.27 2.30 -18.70
C ILE A 97 12.90 3.57 -17.95
N ILE A 98 13.52 3.80 -16.79
CA ILE A 98 13.37 5.04 -16.02
C ILE A 98 14.13 6.12 -16.76
N ASP A 99 13.41 7.09 -17.32
CA ASP A 99 13.95 8.25 -18.00
C ASP A 99 13.61 9.56 -17.29
N GLU A 100 12.64 9.56 -16.36
CA GLU A 100 12.31 10.70 -15.51
C GLU A 100 12.37 10.38 -14.01
N PRO A 101 12.70 11.37 -13.15
CA PRO A 101 12.68 11.16 -11.70
C PRO A 101 11.30 10.77 -11.14
N ILE A 102 10.20 11.17 -11.80
CA ILE A 102 8.83 10.89 -11.36
C ILE A 102 8.44 9.41 -11.53
N ASP A 103 9.04 8.70 -12.47
CA ASP A 103 8.78 7.30 -12.77
C ASP A 103 8.96 6.43 -11.54
N ILE A 104 10.00 6.71 -10.75
CA ILE A 104 10.33 5.94 -9.56
C ILE A 104 9.13 5.95 -8.57
N PRO A 105 8.67 7.10 -8.04
CA PRO A 105 7.44 7.15 -7.25
C PRO A 105 6.22 6.50 -7.92
N LEU A 106 6.02 6.69 -9.24
CA LEU A 106 4.90 6.10 -9.96
C LEU A 106 4.94 4.57 -9.94
N TYR A 107 6.09 3.95 -10.20
CA TYR A 107 6.25 2.51 -10.11
C TYR A 107 6.06 1.97 -8.70
N PHE A 108 6.48 2.72 -7.67
CA PHE A 108 6.17 2.35 -6.29
C PHE A 108 4.66 2.44 -5.98
N ILE A 109 3.96 3.45 -6.48
CA ILE A 109 2.50 3.55 -6.38
C ILE A 109 1.84 2.35 -7.05
N VAL A 110 2.29 1.97 -8.25
CA VAL A 110 1.76 0.83 -9.00
C VAL A 110 1.94 -0.48 -8.22
N ALA A 111 3.13 -0.70 -7.63
CA ALA A 111 3.38 -1.87 -6.79
C ALA A 111 2.52 -1.87 -5.52
N GLY A 112 2.38 -0.72 -4.85
CA GLY A 112 1.52 -0.57 -3.68
C GLY A 112 0.05 -0.84 -3.98
N LEU A 113 -0.45 -0.38 -5.13
CA LEU A 113 -1.82 -0.66 -5.60
C LEU A 113 -2.03 -2.13 -5.95
N GLY A 114 -1.03 -2.78 -6.56
CA GLY A 114 -1.03 -4.23 -6.80
C GLY A 114 -1.10 -5.02 -5.50
N PHE A 115 -0.28 -4.67 -4.51
CA PHE A 115 -0.31 -5.24 -3.17
C PHE A 115 -1.71 -5.10 -2.55
N ALA A 116 -2.22 -3.87 -2.50
CA ALA A 116 -3.53 -3.56 -1.95
C ALA A 116 -4.68 -4.27 -2.65
N ALA A 117 -4.58 -4.51 -3.96
CA ALA A 117 -5.61 -5.21 -4.72
C ALA A 117 -5.79 -6.65 -4.23
N LEU A 118 -4.66 -7.35 -4.03
CA LEU A 118 -4.70 -8.72 -3.53
C LEU A 118 -5.09 -8.77 -2.06
N GLU A 119 -4.53 -7.88 -1.23
CA GLU A 119 -4.88 -7.80 0.19
C GLU A 119 -6.38 -7.52 0.38
N ASN A 120 -6.94 -6.54 -0.33
CA ASN A 120 -8.36 -6.22 -0.24
C ASN A 120 -9.25 -7.40 -0.70
N ALA A 121 -8.87 -8.08 -1.77
CA ALA A 121 -9.57 -9.30 -2.20
C ALA A 121 -9.51 -10.40 -1.14
N MET A 122 -8.34 -10.61 -0.52
CA MET A 122 -8.17 -11.56 0.57
C MET A 122 -8.98 -11.21 1.82
N VAL A 123 -9.08 -9.93 2.18
CA VAL A 123 -9.93 -9.48 3.30
C VAL A 123 -11.40 -9.78 3.03
N LEU A 124 -11.89 -9.49 1.82
CA LEU A 124 -13.29 -9.77 1.44
C LEU A 124 -13.59 -11.28 1.40
N MET A 125 -12.65 -12.11 0.96
CA MET A 125 -12.80 -13.57 0.89
C MET A 125 -12.56 -14.29 2.23
N GLY A 126 -11.63 -13.80 3.04
CA GLY A 126 -11.08 -14.48 4.22
C GLY A 126 -11.95 -14.36 5.47
N ALA A 127 -12.96 -13.49 5.47
CA ALA A 127 -13.78 -13.27 6.64
C ALA A 127 -14.66 -14.49 7.01
N GLY A 128 -14.94 -15.40 6.07
CA GLY A 128 -15.96 -16.45 6.28
C GLY A 128 -17.36 -15.89 6.58
N VAL A 129 -17.50 -14.56 6.54
CA VAL A 129 -18.73 -13.82 6.82
C VAL A 129 -19.62 -13.97 5.59
N PRO A 130 -20.89 -14.36 5.76
CA PRO A 130 -21.88 -14.32 4.70
C PRO A 130 -22.26 -12.86 4.41
N TRP A 131 -21.35 -12.09 3.83
CA TRP A 131 -21.58 -10.69 3.49
C TRP A 131 -22.78 -10.53 2.56
N ASN A 132 -23.65 -9.56 2.86
CA ASN A 132 -24.60 -9.05 1.88
C ASN A 132 -23.95 -7.96 1.01
N THR A 133 -24.57 -7.63 -0.13
CA THR A 133 -24.01 -6.65 -1.07
C THR A 133 -23.78 -5.26 -0.45
N PRO A 134 -24.70 -4.70 0.37
CA PRO A 134 -24.45 -3.44 1.08
C PRO A 134 -23.23 -3.45 2.01
N GLU A 135 -23.00 -4.54 2.76
CA GLU A 135 -21.83 -4.68 3.64
C GLU A 135 -20.52 -4.72 2.84
N ILE A 136 -20.49 -5.48 1.74
CA ILE A 136 -19.33 -5.51 0.82
C ILE A 136 -19.06 -4.09 0.31
N ALA A 137 -20.10 -3.38 -0.15
CA ALA A 137 -19.95 -2.03 -0.68
C ALA A 137 -19.44 -1.05 0.39
N GLY A 138 -19.99 -1.11 1.61
CA GLY A 138 -19.58 -0.25 2.73
C GLY A 138 -18.14 -0.49 3.16
N LEU A 139 -17.74 -1.75 3.37
CA LEU A 139 -16.36 -2.10 3.71
C LEU A 139 -15.40 -1.69 2.59
N ASN A 140 -15.78 -1.92 1.34
CA ASN A 140 -14.93 -1.59 0.20
C ASN A 140 -14.79 -0.08 -0.01
N ALA A 141 -15.82 0.72 0.31
CA ALA A 141 -15.72 2.18 0.31
C ALA A 141 -14.74 2.69 1.39
N LEU A 142 -14.80 2.11 2.60
CA LEU A 142 -13.85 2.43 3.67
C LEU A 142 -12.42 2.04 3.28
N ARG A 143 -12.23 0.86 2.69
CA ARG A 143 -10.91 0.39 2.27
C ARG A 143 -10.38 1.15 1.05
N PHE A 144 -11.24 1.61 0.14
CA PHE A 144 -10.88 2.46 -1.00
C PHE A 144 -10.25 3.79 -0.56
N LEU A 145 -10.83 4.47 0.44
CA LEU A 145 -10.31 5.73 0.98
C LEU A 145 -9.22 5.53 2.05
N GLY A 146 -9.24 4.37 2.72
CA GLY A 146 -8.30 4.00 3.77
C GLY A 146 -7.14 3.16 3.26
N ALA A 147 -7.17 1.86 3.54
CA ALA A 147 -6.04 0.94 3.32
C ALA A 147 -5.50 0.94 1.88
N VAL A 148 -6.37 0.88 0.86
CA VAL A 148 -5.93 0.86 -0.54
C VAL A 148 -5.19 2.13 -0.91
N PHE A 149 -5.72 3.29 -0.49
CA PHE A 149 -5.06 4.56 -0.76
C PHE A 149 -3.78 4.72 0.07
N LEU A 150 -3.77 4.24 1.32
CA LEU A 150 -2.57 4.22 2.17
C LEU A 150 -1.41 3.52 1.46
N HIS A 151 -1.60 2.29 0.96
CA HIS A 151 -0.52 1.55 0.29
C HIS A 151 0.02 2.32 -0.91
N ALA A 152 -0.85 2.94 -1.72
CA ALA A 152 -0.42 3.78 -2.84
C ALA A 152 0.44 4.96 -2.35
N LEU A 153 -0.03 5.65 -1.31
CA LEU A 153 0.60 6.86 -0.79
C LEU A 153 1.95 6.58 -0.11
N VAL A 154 2.02 5.62 0.81
CA VAL A 154 3.26 5.31 1.54
C VAL A 154 4.33 4.74 0.59
N SER A 155 3.93 3.91 -0.38
CA SER A 155 4.87 3.40 -1.39
C SER A 155 5.34 4.53 -2.32
N GLY A 156 4.44 5.40 -2.79
CA GLY A 156 4.83 6.58 -3.57
C GLY A 156 5.82 7.49 -2.84
N MET A 157 5.59 7.72 -1.54
CA MET A 157 6.52 8.49 -0.71
C MET A 157 7.88 7.80 -0.58
N LEU A 158 7.92 6.48 -0.39
CA LEU A 158 9.18 5.73 -0.41
C LEU A 158 9.92 5.92 -1.73
N GLY A 159 9.22 5.83 -2.86
CA GLY A 159 9.79 6.11 -4.19
C GLY A 159 10.37 7.52 -4.30
N TYR A 160 9.66 8.53 -3.77
CA TYR A 160 10.16 9.91 -3.71
C TYR A 160 11.45 10.04 -2.87
N PHE A 161 11.50 9.43 -1.68
CA PHE A 161 12.71 9.44 -0.85
C PHE A 161 13.88 8.72 -1.52
N ILE A 162 13.64 7.70 -2.35
CA ILE A 162 14.69 7.05 -3.14
C ILE A 162 15.29 8.01 -4.17
N VAL A 163 14.47 8.79 -4.88
CA VAL A 163 14.94 9.85 -5.79
C VAL A 163 15.84 10.85 -5.06
N GLN A 164 15.47 11.20 -3.82
CA GLN A 164 16.27 12.07 -2.95
C GLN A 164 17.52 11.42 -2.34
N LYS A 165 17.82 10.15 -2.66
CA LYS A 165 18.91 9.36 -2.07
C LYS A 165 18.78 9.20 -0.55
N ARG A 166 17.55 9.16 -0.04
CA ARG A 166 17.19 9.07 1.39
C ARG A 166 16.36 7.81 1.69
N PHE A 167 16.77 6.68 1.12
CA PHE A 167 16.04 5.41 1.21
C PHE A 167 15.67 5.01 2.65
N LEU A 168 16.63 5.01 3.59
CA LEU A 168 16.38 4.59 4.97
C LEU A 168 15.34 5.47 5.66
N LEU A 169 15.37 6.79 5.40
CA LEU A 169 14.38 7.72 5.94
C LEU A 169 13.00 7.47 5.32
N GLY A 170 12.93 7.24 4.01
CA GLY A 170 11.68 6.91 3.33
C GLY A 170 11.07 5.59 3.80
N LEU A 171 11.89 4.58 4.02
CA LEU A 171 11.45 3.28 4.51
C LEU A 171 10.92 3.41 5.95
N LEU A 172 11.67 4.09 6.83
CA LEU A 172 11.22 4.34 8.19
C LEU A 172 9.91 5.14 8.22
N PHE A 173 9.79 6.17 7.37
CA PHE A 173 8.57 6.97 7.23
C PHE A 173 7.37 6.13 6.79
N ALA A 174 7.53 5.26 5.78
CA ALA A 174 6.48 4.37 5.31
C ALA A 174 6.04 3.39 6.41
N ILE A 175 7.00 2.77 7.13
CA ILE A 175 6.72 1.85 8.24
C ILE A 175 5.95 2.54 9.37
N ILE A 176 6.39 3.72 9.78
CA ILE A 176 5.75 4.45 10.88
C ILE A 176 4.32 4.83 10.51
N LEU A 177 4.08 5.40 9.33
CA LEU A 177 2.74 5.84 8.95
C LEU A 177 1.80 4.67 8.67
N HIS A 178 2.30 3.59 8.08
CA HIS A 178 1.51 2.39 7.88
C HIS A 178 1.18 1.72 9.23
N GLY A 179 2.18 1.52 10.10
CA GLY A 179 1.96 0.97 11.44
C GLY A 179 1.01 1.81 12.29
N LEU A 180 1.12 3.15 12.24
CA LEU A 180 0.18 4.05 12.91
C LEU A 180 -1.24 3.94 12.34
N PHE A 181 -1.40 3.91 11.01
CA PHE A 181 -2.71 3.71 10.40
C PHE A 181 -3.35 2.41 10.92
N ASN A 182 -2.62 1.30 10.90
CA ASN A 182 -3.12 0.00 11.36
C ASN A 182 -3.43 0.01 12.87
N TRP A 183 -2.57 0.65 13.68
CA TRP A 183 -2.80 0.82 15.11
C TRP A 183 -4.14 1.51 15.39
N PHE A 184 -4.38 2.67 14.77
CA PHE A 184 -5.60 3.42 15.03
C PHE A 184 -6.84 2.69 14.52
N ILE A 185 -6.77 2.00 13.39
CA ILE A 185 -7.91 1.22 12.89
C ILE A 185 -8.25 0.02 13.78
N LEU A 186 -7.25 -0.66 14.34
CA LEU A 186 -7.42 -1.95 15.03
C LEU A 186 -7.48 -1.85 16.56
N ASN A 187 -6.79 -0.88 17.17
CA ASN A 187 -6.59 -0.81 18.62
C ASN A 187 -7.31 0.37 19.28
N GLU A 188 -7.76 1.37 18.53
CA GLU A 188 -8.50 2.51 19.06
C GLU A 188 -10.00 2.36 18.90
N GLN A 189 -10.75 2.97 19.81
CA GLN A 189 -12.21 3.05 19.75
C GLN A 189 -12.68 4.50 19.78
N GLY A 190 -13.84 4.77 19.20
CA GLY A 190 -14.42 6.11 19.14
C GLY A 190 -13.83 6.97 18.00
N PRO A 191 -13.93 8.31 18.09
CA PRO A 191 -13.64 9.19 16.96
C PRO A 191 -12.21 9.09 16.41
N LEU A 192 -11.23 8.81 17.27
CA LEU A 192 -9.82 8.73 16.88
C LEU A 192 -9.53 7.55 15.95
N GLN A 193 -10.31 6.47 16.03
CA GLN A 193 -10.19 5.29 15.16
C GLN A 193 -10.25 5.68 13.68
N PHE A 194 -11.02 6.71 13.33
CA PHE A 194 -11.17 7.16 11.94
C PHE A 194 -10.53 8.53 11.68
N ALA A 195 -10.53 9.43 12.66
CA ALA A 195 -9.99 10.78 12.49
C ALA A 195 -8.47 10.78 12.23
N VAL A 196 -7.70 9.93 12.94
CA VAL A 196 -6.24 9.88 12.77
C VAL A 196 -5.85 9.21 11.44
N PRO A 197 -6.41 8.05 11.05
CA PRO A 197 -6.19 7.50 9.71
C PRO A 197 -6.56 8.46 8.59
N ALA A 198 -7.68 9.19 8.71
CA ALA A 198 -8.07 10.19 7.72
C ALA A 198 -7.06 11.35 7.63
N LEU A 199 -6.52 11.81 8.77
CA LEU A 199 -5.46 12.81 8.82
C LEU A 199 -4.17 12.30 8.15
N ILE A 200 -3.75 11.07 8.47
CA ILE A 200 -2.58 10.42 7.85
C ILE A 200 -2.75 10.39 6.33
N ILE A 201 -3.89 9.93 5.82
CA ILE A 201 -4.20 9.92 4.39
C ILE A 201 -4.18 11.33 3.80
N GLY A 202 -4.79 12.32 4.44
CA GLY A 202 -4.83 13.70 3.94
C GLY A 202 -3.43 14.33 3.84
N VAL A 203 -2.60 14.16 4.87
CA VAL A 203 -1.21 14.64 4.88
C VAL A 203 -0.38 13.91 3.84
N LEU A 204 -0.47 12.58 3.76
CA LEU A 204 0.24 11.79 2.76
C LEU A 204 -0.17 12.15 1.33
N ALA A 205 -1.47 12.31 1.07
CA ALA A 205 -1.96 12.68 -0.25
C ALA A 205 -1.45 14.05 -0.68
N THR A 206 -1.58 15.07 0.18
CA THR A 206 -1.10 16.41 -0.12
C THR A 206 0.42 16.47 -0.32
N THR A 207 1.18 15.83 0.58
CA THR A 207 2.65 15.79 0.48
C THR A 207 3.12 15.03 -0.75
N LEU A 208 2.53 13.87 -1.07
CA LEU A 208 2.88 13.12 -2.27
C LEU A 208 2.53 13.90 -3.54
N MET A 209 1.36 14.55 -3.61
CA MET A 209 1.01 15.36 -4.78
C MET A 209 2.01 16.50 -5.01
N HIS A 210 2.44 17.19 -3.95
CA HIS A 210 3.48 18.20 -4.05
C HIS A 210 4.83 17.60 -4.47
N ALA A 211 5.22 16.46 -3.90
CA ALA A 211 6.44 15.75 -4.24
C ALA A 211 6.48 15.33 -5.72
N LEU A 212 5.39 14.76 -6.24
CA LEU A 212 5.26 14.40 -7.65
C LEU A 212 5.34 15.65 -8.53
N GLN A 213 4.69 16.74 -8.16
CA GLN A 213 4.76 17.99 -8.92
C GLN A 213 6.18 18.57 -8.98
N GLN A 214 6.94 18.50 -7.87
CA GLN A 214 8.34 18.92 -7.83
C GLN A 214 9.19 18.09 -8.80
N LEU A 215 9.00 16.77 -8.82
CA LEU A 215 9.74 15.88 -9.71
C LEU A 215 9.41 16.09 -11.18
N LYS A 216 8.16 16.40 -11.54
CA LYS A 216 7.79 16.78 -12.92
C LYS A 216 8.55 18.00 -13.45
N THR A 217 8.88 18.91 -12.55
CA THR A 217 9.54 20.18 -12.90
C THR A 217 11.06 20.10 -12.82
N ALA A 218 11.60 19.02 -12.24
CA ALA A 218 13.03 18.78 -12.14
C ALA A 218 13.54 18.22 -13.47
N LYS A 219 14.33 19.01 -14.19
CA LYS A 219 15.04 18.60 -15.41
C LYS A 219 16.24 17.71 -15.09
#